data_AF-A0A925QEL1-F1
#
_entry.id   AF-A0A925QEL1-F1
#
_cell.length_a   1.000
_cell.length_b   1.000
_cell.length_c   1.000
_cell.angle_alpha   90.00
_cell.angle_beta   90.00
_cell.angle_gamma   90.00
#
_symmetry.space_group_name_H-M   'P 1'
#
loop_
_entity.id
_entity.type
_entity.pdbx_description
1 polymer ?
#
loop_
_entity_poly.entity_id
_entity_poly.type
_entity_poly.pdbx_seq_one_letter_code
_entity_poly.pdbx_strand_id
1 'polypeptide(L)' 'MKRCCCVLSVTVSSPDGKCNFSYSEDGINYKTIDVPFTAKPGKWIGAKAGLFCTGAPGIRNGGYADFDWFRITK' A
#
# COMPACT_ATOMS: atom_id res chain seq x y z
N MET A 1 5.95 -25.25 -3.90
CA MET A 1 6.66 -23.99 -3.60
C MET A 1 5.59 -22.90 -3.50
N LYS A 2 5.24 -22.43 -2.28
CA LYS A 2 4.26 -21.34 -2.13
C LYS A 2 4.94 -20.05 -2.61
N ARG A 3 4.30 -19.31 -3.52
CA ARG A 3 4.72 -17.92 -3.81
C ARG A 3 4.49 -17.10 -2.53
N CYS A 4 5.55 -16.52 -1.98
CA CYS A 4 5.43 -15.48 -0.95
C CYS A 4 5.11 -14.14 -1.62
N CYS A 5 3.98 -14.07 -2.32
CA CYS A 5 3.47 -12.83 -2.88
C CYS A 5 2.40 -12.32 -1.92
N CYS A 6 2.46 -11.05 -1.57
CA CYS A 6 1.37 -10.37 -0.88
C CYS A 6 0.85 -9.24 -1.77
N VAL A 7 -0.47 -9.08 -1.78
CA VAL A 7 -1.12 -7.94 -2.42
C VAL A 7 -1.40 -6.90 -1.36
N LEU A 8 -1.01 -5.66 -1.63
CA LEU A 8 -1.33 -4.51 -0.82
C LEU A 8 -2.45 -3.74 -1.50
N SER A 9 -3.45 -3.30 -0.73
CA SER A 9 -4.60 -2.57 -1.26
C SER A 9 -4.98 -1.43 -0.33
N VAL A 10 -5.44 -0.33 -0.93
CA VAL A 10 -6.05 0.80 -0.22
C VAL A 10 -7.35 1.17 -0.93
N THR A 11 -8.44 1.20 -0.19
CA THR A 11 -9.73 1.70 -0.68
C THR A 11 -9.91 3.14 -0.20
N VAL A 12 -10.22 4.05 -1.13
CA VAL A 12 -10.45 5.47 -0.81
C VAL A 12 -11.93 5.80 -0.99
N SER A 13 -12.62 6.12 0.10
CA SER A 13 -14.04 6.44 0.08
C SER A 13 -14.30 7.92 -0.20
N SER A 14 -15.27 8.20 -1.08
CA SER A 14 -15.82 9.53 -1.33
C SER A 14 -17.03 9.81 -0.41
N PRO A 15 -17.29 11.06 0.04
CA PRO A 15 -16.55 12.29 -0.26
C PRO A 15 -15.39 12.59 0.71
N ASP A 16 -15.32 11.85 1.82
CA ASP A 16 -14.45 12.20 2.96
C ASP A 16 -12.95 11.90 2.73
N GLY A 17 -12.59 11.19 1.67
CA GLY A 17 -11.21 10.77 1.42
C GLY A 17 -10.67 9.80 2.48
N LYS A 18 -11.55 8.93 3.02
CA LYS A 18 -11.17 7.90 4.00
C LYS A 18 -10.42 6.76 3.29
N CYS A 19 -9.17 6.55 3.67
CA CYS A 19 -8.31 5.48 3.18
C CYS A 19 -8.36 4.30 4.15
N ASN A 20 -8.80 3.14 3.66
CA ASN A 20 -8.79 1.89 4.40
C ASN A 20 -7.78 0.92 3.78
N PHE A 21 -6.75 0.55 4.54
CA PHE A 21 -5.68 -0.32 4.06
C PHE A 21 -6.04 -1.80 4.28
N SER A 22 -5.60 -2.66 3.38
CA SER A 22 -5.78 -4.11 3.50
C SER A 22 -4.66 -4.85 2.78
N TYR A 23 -4.48 -6.13 3.12
CA TYR A 23 -3.52 -7.00 2.46
C TYR A 23 -4.10 -8.39 2.20
N SER A 24 -3.54 -9.10 1.23
CA SER A 24 -3.92 -10.48 0.89
C SER A 24 -2.68 -11.35 0.63
N GLU A 25 -2.70 -12.58 1.11
CA GLU A 25 -1.63 -13.58 0.92
C GLU A 25 -1.94 -14.57 -0.21
N ASP A 26 -3.18 -14.58 -0.70
CA ASP A 26 -3.68 -15.46 -1.77
C ASP A 26 -4.24 -14.67 -2.97
N GLY A 27 -4.29 -13.34 -2.88
CA GLY A 27 -4.86 -12.45 -3.88
C GLY A 27 -6.40 -12.44 -3.92
N ILE A 28 -7.05 -13.20 -3.03
CA ILE A 28 -8.51 -13.42 -3.02
C ILE A 28 -9.10 -12.89 -1.72
N ASN A 29 -8.57 -13.33 -0.57
CA ASN A 29 -9.03 -12.95 0.75
C ASN A 29 -8.21 -11.77 1.27
N TYR A 30 -8.87 -10.65 1.54
CA TYR A 30 -8.23 -9.43 2.04
C TYR A 30 -8.51 -9.25 3.53
N LYS A 31 -7.44 -9.00 4.29
CA LYS A 31 -7.45 -8.66 5.71
C LYS A 31 -7.27 -7.15 5.84
N THR A 32 -8.27 -6.47 6.40
CA THR A 32 -8.21 -5.02 6.67
C THR A 32 -7.22 -4.72 7.78
N ILE A 33 -6.46 -3.63 7.63
CA ILE A 33 -5.59 -3.08 8.65
C ILE A 33 -6.40 -2.06 9.46
N ASP A 34 -6.72 -2.44 10.69
CA ASP A 34 -7.44 -1.69 11.74
C ASP A 34 -8.04 -0.32 11.33
N VAL A 35 -7.38 0.77 11.71
CA VAL A 35 -8.00 2.10 11.77
C VAL A 35 -7.87 2.83 10.43
N PRO A 36 -8.99 3.26 9.81
CA PRO A 36 -8.95 4.06 8.59
C PRO A 36 -8.23 5.39 8.81
N PHE A 37 -7.51 5.82 7.79
CA PHE A 37 -6.83 7.11 7.74
C PHE A 37 -7.62 8.09 6.87
N THR A 38 -8.02 9.25 7.40
CA THR A 38 -8.63 10.31 6.60
C THR A 38 -7.55 11.17 5.95
N ALA A 39 -7.50 11.20 4.62
CA ALA A 39 -6.60 12.07 3.88
C ALA A 39 -6.92 13.55 4.19
N LYS A 40 -5.89 14.33 4.51
CA LYS A 40 -6.02 15.76 4.83
C LYS A 40 -5.53 16.63 3.66
N PRO A 41 -6.20 17.76 3.37
CA PRO A 41 -5.74 18.69 2.35
C PRO A 41 -4.32 19.19 2.63
N GLY A 42 -3.45 19.14 1.62
CA GLY A 42 -2.15 19.80 1.62
C GLY A 42 -2.22 21.19 0.99
N LYS A 43 -1.21 22.05 1.21
CA LYS A 43 -1.17 23.40 0.62
C LYS A 43 -0.82 23.42 -0.87
N TRP A 44 0.19 22.64 -1.28
CA TRP A 44 0.83 22.77 -2.60
C TRP A 44 1.04 21.46 -3.36
N ILE A 45 0.86 20.32 -2.70
CA ILE A 45 1.01 18.99 -3.30
C ILE A 45 -0.20 18.15 -2.84
N GLY A 46 -0.88 17.52 -3.80
CA GLY A 46 -2.02 16.64 -3.54
C GLY A 46 -1.62 15.29 -2.93
N ALA A 47 -2.62 14.46 -2.61
CA ALA A 47 -2.38 13.12 -2.09
C ALA A 47 -1.62 12.26 -3.11
N LYS A 48 -0.71 11.40 -2.62
CA LYS A 48 0.09 10.48 -3.43
C LYS A 48 -0.07 9.06 -2.88
N ALA A 49 -0.12 8.09 -3.78
CA ALA A 49 -0.02 6.68 -3.47
C ALA A 49 1.10 6.07 -4.32
N GLY A 50 1.83 5.11 -3.76
CA GLY A 50 2.95 4.49 -4.45
C GLY A 50 3.57 3.37 -3.61
N LEU A 51 4.55 2.71 -4.21
CA LEU A 51 5.30 1.61 -3.61
C LEU A 51 6.71 2.11 -3.28
N PHE A 52 7.25 1.68 -2.14
CA PHE A 52 8.61 1.98 -1.74
C PHE A 52 9.22 0.76 -1.03
N CYS A 53 10.55 0.62 -1.12
CA CYS A 53 11.32 -0.37 -0.39
C CYS A 53 12.44 0.34 0.34
N THR A 54 12.62 0.06 1.62
CA THR A 54 13.74 0.58 2.42
C THR A 54 14.53 -0.57 3.03
N GLY A 55 15.85 -0.53 2.91
CA GLY A 55 16.74 -1.46 3.59
C GLY A 55 16.89 -1.12 5.08
N ALA A 56 17.27 -2.11 5.89
CA ALA A 56 17.57 -1.87 7.29
C ALA A 56 18.82 -0.97 7.43
N PRO A 57 18.87 -0.08 8.45
CA PRO A 57 20.03 0.77 8.69
C PRO A 57 21.32 -0.06 8.82
N GLY A 58 22.40 0.35 8.16
CA GLY A 58 23.72 -0.31 8.25
C GLY A 58 23.91 -1.52 7.32
N ILE A 59 22.88 -1.99 6.62
CA ILE A 59 23.03 -3.05 5.61
C ILE A 59 23.58 -2.45 4.30
N ARG A 60 24.81 -2.82 3.94
CA ARG A 60 25.51 -2.32 2.73
C ARG A 60 24.91 -2.82 1.41
N ASN A 61 24.21 -3.95 1.43
CA ASN A 61 23.73 -4.62 0.22
C ASN A 61 22.38 -4.07 -0.29
N GLY A 62 21.79 -3.07 0.41
CA GLY A 62 20.48 -2.51 0.07
C GLY A 62 19.31 -3.46 0.34
N GLY A 63 18.09 -2.92 0.36
CA GLY A 63 16.85 -3.69 0.30
C GLY A 63 16.29 -3.67 -1.12
N TYR A 64 15.71 -4.78 -1.58
CA TYR A 64 15.01 -4.85 -2.86
C TYR A 64 13.63 -5.47 -2.66
N ALA A 65 12.69 -5.12 -3.53
CA ALA A 65 11.37 -5.71 -3.60
C ALA A 65 10.93 -5.75 -5.06
N ASP A 66 10.46 -6.91 -5.50
CA ASP A 66 9.89 -7.09 -6.83
C ASP A 66 8.38 -6.83 -6.76
N PHE A 67 7.89 -5.94 -7.63
CA PHE A 67 6.48 -5.58 -7.71
C PHE A 67 5.93 -5.99 -9.07
N ASP A 68 4.98 -6.93 -9.08
CA ASP A 68 4.39 -7.43 -10.33
C ASP A 68 3.53 -6.37 -11.04
N TRP A 69 2.73 -5.61 -10.27
CA TRP A 69 1.81 -4.63 -10.82
C TRP A 69 1.43 -3.56 -9.79
N PHE A 70 1.08 -2.38 -10.29
CA PHE A 70 0.44 -1.31 -9.54
C PHE A 70 -0.86 -0.93 -10.26
N ARG A 71 -2.01 -1.20 -9.63
CA ARG A 71 -3.32 -1.05 -10.25
C ARG A 71 -4.14 0.00 -9.50
N ILE A 72 -4.78 0.89 -10.25
CA ILE A 72 -5.75 1.85 -9.74
C ILE A 72 -7.08 1.56 -10.43
N THR A 73 -8.13 1.39 -9.64
CA THR A 73 -9.51 1.23 -10.10
C THR A 73 -10.41 2.26 -9.42
N LYS A 74 -11.54 2.56 -10.04
CA LYS A 74 -12.55 3.48 -9.49
C LYS A 74 -13.46 2.77 -8.51
#